data_AF-A0A1V4MED8-F1
#
_entry.id   AF-A0A1V4MED8-F1
#
_cell.length_a   1.000
_cell.length_b   1.000
_cell.length_c   1.000
_cell.angle_alpha   90.00
_cell.angle_beta   90.00
_cell.angle_gamma   90.00
#
_symmetry.space_group_name_H-M   'P 1'
#
loop_
_entity.id
_entity.type
_entity.pdbx_description
1 polymer ?
#
loop_
_entity_poly.entity_id
_entity_poly.type
_entity_poly.pdbx_seq_one_letter_code
_entity_poly.pdbx_strand_id
1 'polypeptide(L)'
;MYSKDKIRDLLKMPLSELIALALEAKLRDRGDSFSLCTIMNVKSGRCSEDCAFCAQSSRYRTGCPVFSIKSTDEILKAATRARDAGAARFSLVSSGRGLSMSEVDELALRIEQIRSCVGISVCGSFGILDSTALGTLKSAGLSRYHHNIETSETFFPKVISTHSFKDRISTIQKAKDMGLDVCAGGIIGIGESAEDRVSMALTLSSLEVDSIPLNILIPIKGTPLASQAPMAVEEILRSIAIFRLIFPDKAIRIAGGRESALMDFQGLAFWAGADAMLIGGYLTVSGRPVDHDLRLVREVKRLWQGCSSEENA
;
A
#
# COMPACT_ATOMS: atom_id res chain seq x y z
N MET A 1 21.78 3.00 7.28
CA MET A 1 21.15 1.70 6.99
C MET A 1 21.63 0.70 8.04
N TYR A 2 20.71 -0.06 8.66
CA TYR A 2 21.08 -1.09 9.64
C TYR A 2 21.77 -2.28 8.96
N SER A 3 22.79 -2.86 9.62
CA SER A 3 23.39 -4.12 9.15
C SER A 3 22.41 -5.30 9.31
N LYS A 4 22.59 -6.36 8.53
CA LYS A 4 21.75 -7.58 8.63
C LYS A 4 21.77 -8.16 10.04
N ASP A 5 22.92 -8.15 10.70
CA ASP A 5 23.03 -8.67 12.08
C ASP A 5 22.28 -7.80 13.07
N LYS A 6 22.37 -6.47 12.93
CA LYS A 6 21.59 -5.56 13.78
C LYS A 6 20.09 -5.75 13.59
N ILE A 7 19.62 -6.02 12.37
CA ILE A 7 18.20 -6.32 12.11
C ILE A 7 17.79 -7.63 12.79
N ARG A 8 18.64 -8.67 12.76
CA ARG A 8 18.36 -9.94 13.46
C ARG A 8 18.24 -9.74 14.97
N ASP A 9 19.05 -8.88 15.55
CA ASP A 9 18.94 -8.54 16.98
C ASP A 9 17.63 -7.82 17.27
N LEU A 10 17.24 -6.87 16.42
CA LEU A 10 15.96 -6.16 16.54
C LEU A 10 14.75 -7.11 16.41
N LEU A 11 14.84 -8.14 15.58
CA LEU A 11 13.78 -9.15 15.47
C LEU A 11 13.55 -9.92 16.77
N LYS A 12 14.60 -10.13 17.57
CA LYS A 12 14.55 -10.86 18.85
C LYS A 12 14.19 -9.97 20.05
N MET A 13 14.24 -8.65 19.88
CA MET A 13 13.95 -7.69 20.93
C MET A 13 12.49 -7.83 21.43
N PRO A 14 12.23 -7.63 22.74
CA PRO A 14 10.86 -7.51 23.23
C PRO A 14 10.06 -6.50 22.41
N LEU A 15 8.83 -6.83 22.02
CA LEU A 15 8.05 -6.01 21.08
C LEU A 15 7.85 -4.58 21.61
N SER A 16 7.63 -4.42 22.92
CA SER A 16 7.47 -3.10 23.55
C SER A 16 8.69 -2.20 23.36
N GLU A 17 9.90 -2.73 23.54
CA GLU A 17 11.15 -2.00 23.32
C GLU A 17 11.34 -1.65 21.84
N LEU A 18 11.04 -2.61 20.95
CA LEU A 18 11.14 -2.38 19.51
C LEU A 18 10.17 -1.30 19.03
N ILE A 19 8.94 -1.30 19.54
CA ILE A 19 7.94 -0.26 19.25
C ILE A 19 8.42 1.10 19.75
N ALA A 20 8.99 1.17 20.96
CA ALA A 20 9.53 2.42 21.48
C ALA A 20 10.62 3.00 20.57
N LEU A 21 11.57 2.17 20.10
CA LEU A 21 12.61 2.58 19.16
C LEU A 21 12.04 3.03 17.82
N ALA A 22 11.05 2.31 17.28
CA ALA A 22 10.41 2.66 16.03
C ALA A 22 9.62 3.98 16.13
N LEU A 23 8.94 4.21 17.26
CA LEU A 23 8.26 5.46 17.53
C LEU A 23 9.25 6.62 17.60
N GLU A 24 10.36 6.45 18.30
CA GLU A 24 11.40 7.49 18.40
C GLU A 24 11.92 7.87 17.01
N ALA A 25 12.25 6.88 16.17
CA ALA A 25 12.66 7.12 14.79
C ALA A 25 11.56 7.82 13.99
N LYS A 26 10.30 7.39 14.12
CA LYS A 26 9.16 8.03 13.46
C LYS A 26 9.04 9.50 13.87
N LEU A 27 9.07 9.81 15.15
CA LEU A 27 8.87 11.18 15.64
C LEU A 27 10.05 12.08 15.26
N ARG A 28 11.28 11.58 15.34
CA ARG A 28 12.48 12.31 14.94
C ARG A 28 12.49 12.67 13.45
N ASP A 29 12.15 11.71 12.58
CA ASP A 29 12.38 11.82 11.14
C ASP A 29 11.11 12.20 10.35
N ARG A 30 9.91 12.02 10.94
CA ARG A 30 8.60 12.33 10.31
C ARG A 30 7.71 13.28 11.12
N GLY A 31 8.06 13.56 12.38
CA GLY A 31 7.25 14.41 13.27
C GLY A 31 5.85 13.84 13.48
N ASP A 32 4.84 14.70 13.37
CA ASP A 32 3.41 14.37 13.49
C ASP A 32 2.73 14.12 12.12
N SER A 33 3.52 14.01 11.05
CA SER A 33 3.02 13.76 9.70
C SER A 33 2.11 12.54 9.65
N PHE A 34 1.00 12.66 8.92
CA PHE A 34 0.09 11.56 8.66
C PHE A 34 -0.47 11.67 7.25
N SER A 35 -0.38 10.60 6.45
CA SER A 35 -0.84 10.59 5.06
C SER A 35 -2.01 9.64 4.79
N LEU A 36 -3.13 10.18 4.32
CA LEU A 36 -4.30 9.41 3.91
C LEU A 36 -4.33 9.23 2.39
N CYS A 37 -4.64 8.01 1.95
CA CYS A 37 -4.89 7.71 0.55
C CYS A 37 -6.21 6.95 0.42
N THR A 38 -6.86 7.10 -0.73
CA THR A 38 -8.03 6.32 -1.12
C THR A 38 -7.73 5.63 -2.45
N ILE A 39 -8.41 4.52 -2.71
CA ILE A 39 -8.28 3.80 -3.97
C ILE A 39 -9.63 3.57 -4.61
N MET A 40 -9.64 3.42 -5.93
CA MET A 40 -10.78 2.99 -6.71
C MET A 40 -10.36 1.84 -7.61
N ASN A 41 -11.08 0.73 -7.50
CA ASN A 41 -10.99 -0.36 -8.48
C ASN A 41 -11.64 0.11 -9.79
N VAL A 42 -10.84 0.59 -10.74
CA VAL A 42 -11.32 1.17 -12.00
C VAL A 42 -11.66 0.11 -13.04
N LYS A 43 -11.01 -1.06 -12.97
CA LYS A 43 -11.24 -2.22 -13.86
C LYS A 43 -11.01 -3.48 -13.02
N SER A 44 -11.97 -4.40 -13.02
CA SER A 44 -12.00 -5.50 -12.06
C SER A 44 -12.15 -6.87 -12.69
N GLY A 45 -11.50 -7.86 -12.07
CA GLY A 45 -11.60 -9.27 -12.43
C GLY A 45 -10.87 -9.64 -13.73
N ARG A 46 -11.02 -10.90 -14.16
CA ARG A 46 -10.41 -11.46 -15.38
C ARG A 46 -8.90 -11.23 -15.49
N CYS A 47 -8.18 -11.10 -14.37
CA CYS A 47 -6.73 -10.97 -14.39
C CYS A 47 -6.09 -12.31 -14.83
N SER A 48 -5.15 -12.28 -15.77
CA SER A 48 -4.43 -13.47 -16.27
C SER A 48 -3.46 -14.08 -15.25
N GLU A 49 -3.06 -13.27 -14.27
CA GLU A 49 -2.03 -13.60 -13.29
C GLU A 49 -2.54 -14.54 -12.19
N ASP A 50 -1.64 -15.28 -11.57
CA ASP A 50 -1.94 -16.34 -10.59
C ASP A 50 -1.52 -15.99 -9.16
N CYS A 51 -1.58 -14.70 -8.79
CA CYS A 51 -1.24 -14.30 -7.43
C CYS A 51 -2.14 -15.00 -6.40
N ALA A 52 -1.57 -15.88 -5.57
CA ALA A 52 -2.28 -16.80 -4.69
C ALA A 52 -3.18 -16.13 -3.63
N PHE A 53 -3.03 -14.83 -3.40
CA PHE A 53 -3.84 -14.00 -2.50
C PHE A 53 -4.97 -13.22 -3.20
N CYS A 54 -4.96 -13.14 -4.54
CA CYS A 54 -5.74 -12.14 -5.26
C CYS A 54 -7.12 -12.64 -5.67
N ALA A 55 -8.16 -11.97 -5.18
CA ALA A 55 -9.56 -12.25 -5.58
C ALA A 55 -9.82 -12.08 -7.08
N GLN A 56 -9.03 -11.25 -7.78
CA GLN A 56 -9.31 -10.84 -9.15
C GLN A 56 -8.70 -11.77 -10.21
N SER A 57 -7.91 -12.76 -9.78
CA SER A 57 -7.32 -13.75 -10.68
C SER A 57 -8.39 -14.59 -11.35
N SER A 58 -8.30 -14.71 -12.67
CA SER A 58 -9.13 -15.64 -13.47
C SER A 58 -8.79 -17.11 -13.22
N ARG A 59 -7.68 -17.40 -12.53
CA ARG A 59 -7.29 -18.76 -12.14
C ARG A 59 -8.13 -19.31 -10.99
N TYR A 60 -8.86 -18.45 -10.28
CA TYR A 60 -9.55 -18.78 -9.03
C TYR A 60 -11.04 -18.44 -9.08
N ARG A 61 -11.85 -19.16 -8.29
CA ARG A 61 -13.30 -18.96 -8.20
C ARG A 61 -13.66 -18.23 -6.91
N THR A 62 -13.59 -16.90 -6.96
CA THR A 62 -13.70 -16.02 -5.77
C THR A 62 -15.02 -15.26 -5.71
N GLY A 63 -15.78 -15.23 -6.81
CA GLY A 63 -16.99 -14.40 -6.93
C GLY A 63 -16.70 -12.91 -7.08
N CYS A 64 -15.45 -12.52 -7.39
CA CYS A 64 -15.08 -11.12 -7.59
C CYS A 64 -15.91 -10.47 -8.72
N PRO A 65 -16.45 -9.25 -8.52
CA PRO A 65 -17.11 -8.50 -9.59
C PRO A 65 -16.21 -8.30 -10.80
N VAL A 66 -16.79 -8.39 -11.99
CA VAL A 66 -16.10 -8.21 -13.26
C VAL A 66 -16.70 -7.01 -13.98
N PHE A 67 -15.86 -6.02 -14.29
CA PHE A 67 -16.26 -4.84 -15.05
C PHE A 67 -15.05 -4.22 -15.76
N SER A 68 -15.30 -3.58 -16.90
CA SER A 68 -14.32 -2.79 -17.65
C SER A 68 -14.03 -1.45 -16.95
N ILE A 69 -13.20 -0.61 -17.57
CA ILE A 69 -12.90 0.72 -17.04
C ILE A 69 -14.21 1.48 -16.73
N LYS A 70 -14.30 1.99 -15.50
CA LYS A 70 -15.46 2.74 -15.00
C LYS A 70 -15.61 4.07 -15.72
N SER A 71 -16.84 4.58 -15.72
CA SER A 71 -17.16 5.86 -16.36
C SER A 71 -16.43 7.04 -15.71
N THR A 72 -16.17 8.09 -16.49
CA THR A 72 -15.60 9.34 -15.98
C THR A 72 -16.39 9.90 -14.80
N ASP A 73 -17.73 9.89 -14.88
CA ASP A 73 -18.60 10.41 -13.81
C ASP A 73 -18.40 9.64 -12.49
N GLU A 74 -18.38 8.30 -12.53
CA GLU A 74 -18.09 7.49 -11.35
C GLU A 74 -16.70 7.81 -10.76
N ILE A 75 -15.69 7.96 -11.61
CA ILE A 75 -14.32 8.24 -11.20
C ILE A 75 -14.22 9.64 -10.56
N LEU A 76 -14.82 10.66 -11.17
CA LEU A 76 -14.82 12.03 -10.63
C LEU A 76 -15.59 12.12 -9.30
N LYS A 77 -16.72 11.42 -9.17
CA LYS A 77 -17.45 11.32 -7.90
C LYS A 77 -16.61 10.64 -6.81
N ALA A 78 -15.91 9.56 -7.14
CA ALA A 78 -15.01 8.88 -6.21
C ALA A 78 -13.82 9.77 -5.80
N ALA A 79 -13.19 10.45 -6.76
CA ALA A 79 -12.08 11.38 -6.50
C ALA A 79 -12.52 12.57 -5.64
N THR A 80 -13.72 13.10 -5.87
CA THR A 80 -14.30 14.20 -5.07
C THR A 80 -14.52 13.76 -3.63
N ARG A 81 -15.15 12.59 -3.42
CA ARG A 81 -15.32 12.02 -2.07
C ARG A 81 -13.98 11.78 -1.36
N ALA A 82 -12.97 11.34 -2.10
CA ALA A 82 -11.63 11.15 -1.56
C ALA A 82 -11.00 12.46 -1.05
N ARG A 83 -11.08 13.52 -1.86
CA ARG A 83 -10.61 14.86 -1.49
C ARG A 83 -11.35 15.37 -0.26
N ASP A 84 -12.68 15.28 -0.27
CA ASP A 84 -13.53 15.80 0.81
C ASP A 84 -13.32 15.01 2.12
N ALA A 85 -12.90 13.74 2.03
CA ALA A 85 -12.45 12.93 3.16
C ALA A 85 -11.02 13.25 3.65
N GLY A 86 -10.35 14.24 3.07
CA GLY A 86 -8.98 14.63 3.46
C GLY A 86 -7.89 13.69 2.94
N ALA A 87 -8.16 12.87 1.93
CA ALA A 87 -7.12 12.07 1.29
C ALA A 87 -6.14 12.98 0.54
N ALA A 88 -4.84 12.79 0.79
CA ALA A 88 -3.80 13.49 0.06
C ALA A 88 -3.69 13.00 -1.39
N ARG A 89 -4.04 11.73 -1.64
CA ARG A 89 -3.97 11.10 -2.96
C ARG A 89 -5.16 10.18 -3.22
N PHE A 90 -5.55 10.11 -4.48
CA PHE A 90 -6.57 9.20 -5.01
C PHE A 90 -5.92 8.24 -6.02
N SER A 91 -6.00 6.94 -5.78
CA SER A 91 -5.36 5.93 -6.64
C SER A 91 -6.37 5.21 -7.52
N LEU A 92 -6.12 5.22 -8.83
CA LEU A 92 -6.81 4.35 -9.77
C LEU A 92 -6.09 2.99 -9.78
N VAL A 93 -6.84 1.89 -9.67
CA VAL A 93 -6.28 0.54 -9.63
C VAL A 93 -7.00 -0.37 -10.61
N SER A 94 -6.26 -1.03 -11.49
CA SER A 94 -6.82 -1.96 -12.48
C SER A 94 -6.38 -3.40 -12.21
N SER A 95 -7.26 -4.35 -12.51
CA SER A 95 -6.90 -5.75 -12.69
C SER A 95 -6.11 -5.97 -13.98
N GLY A 96 -5.41 -7.11 -14.05
CA GLY A 96 -4.62 -7.52 -15.21
C GLY A 96 -3.12 -7.50 -14.95
N ARG A 97 -2.37 -8.12 -15.87
CA ARG A 97 -0.90 -8.08 -15.87
C ARG A 97 -0.35 -6.68 -16.09
N GLY A 98 -1.02 -5.93 -16.95
CA GLY A 98 -0.70 -4.60 -17.43
C GLY A 98 -1.90 -4.06 -18.21
N LEU A 99 -1.82 -2.83 -18.68
CA LEU A 99 -2.83 -2.21 -19.54
C LEU A 99 -2.44 -2.32 -21.00
N SER A 100 -3.43 -2.40 -21.90
CA SER A 100 -3.18 -2.12 -23.31
C SER A 100 -2.97 -0.61 -23.51
N MET A 101 -2.34 -0.21 -24.62
CA MET A 101 -2.19 1.22 -24.95
C MET A 101 -3.53 1.95 -25.04
N SER A 102 -4.57 1.29 -25.56
CA SER A 102 -5.92 1.89 -25.59
C SER A 102 -6.47 2.17 -24.19
N GLU A 103 -6.21 1.28 -23.22
CA GLU A 103 -6.61 1.47 -21.83
C GLU A 103 -5.76 2.55 -21.12
N VAL A 104 -4.49 2.65 -21.50
CA VAL A 104 -3.58 3.73 -21.05
C VAL A 104 -4.10 5.09 -21.52
N ASP A 105 -4.41 5.23 -22.80
CA ASP A 105 -4.95 6.47 -23.37
C ASP A 105 -6.31 6.81 -22.74
N GLU A 106 -7.14 5.80 -22.52
CA GLU A 106 -8.41 5.98 -21.83
C GLU A 106 -8.18 6.57 -20.43
N LEU A 107 -7.36 5.93 -19.60
CA LEU A 107 -7.08 6.37 -18.23
C LEU A 107 -6.32 7.70 -18.15
N ALA A 108 -5.46 8.00 -19.13
CA ALA A 108 -4.78 9.29 -19.24
C ALA A 108 -5.79 10.45 -19.28
N LEU A 109 -6.83 10.34 -20.10
CA LEU A 109 -7.91 11.35 -20.16
C LEU A 109 -8.63 11.49 -18.80
N ARG A 110 -8.82 10.40 -18.05
CA ARG A 110 -9.50 10.45 -16.74
C ARG A 110 -8.60 11.08 -15.68
N ILE A 111 -7.29 10.85 -15.75
CA ILE A 111 -6.30 11.49 -14.88
C ILE A 111 -6.29 13.00 -15.11
N GLU A 112 -6.30 13.46 -16.36
CA GLU A 112 -6.40 14.89 -16.71
C GLU A 112 -7.68 15.53 -16.17
N GLN A 113 -8.81 14.83 -16.28
CA GLN A 113 -10.09 15.28 -15.75
C GLN A 113 -10.10 15.36 -14.22
N ILE A 114 -9.54 14.37 -13.50
CA ILE A 114 -9.42 14.44 -12.04
C ILE A 114 -8.58 15.64 -11.62
N ARG A 115 -7.45 15.88 -12.30
CA ARG A 115 -6.57 17.01 -11.99
C ARG A 115 -7.27 18.35 -12.20
N SER A 116 -7.95 18.52 -13.33
CA SER A 116 -8.60 19.78 -13.68
C SER A 116 -9.88 20.05 -12.87
N CYS A 117 -10.69 19.02 -12.59
CA CYS A 117 -11.99 19.19 -11.92
C CYS A 117 -11.94 19.05 -10.40
N VAL A 118 -11.05 18.21 -9.86
CA VAL A 118 -11.05 17.87 -8.42
C VAL A 118 -9.85 18.47 -7.69
N GLY A 119 -8.68 18.52 -8.33
CA GLY A 119 -7.45 19.07 -7.76
C GLY A 119 -6.75 18.15 -6.74
N ILE A 120 -7.03 16.84 -6.75
CA ILE A 120 -6.37 15.84 -5.90
C ILE A 120 -5.20 15.17 -6.64
N SER A 121 -4.12 14.86 -5.93
CA SER A 121 -2.98 14.12 -6.49
C SER A 121 -3.38 12.69 -6.89
N VAL A 122 -3.07 12.30 -8.12
CA VAL A 122 -3.47 10.99 -8.67
C VAL A 122 -2.33 9.98 -8.62
N CYS A 123 -2.62 8.78 -8.12
CA CYS A 123 -1.77 7.58 -8.20
C CYS A 123 -2.36 6.56 -9.18
N GLY A 124 -1.52 5.64 -9.66
CA GLY A 124 -1.94 4.54 -10.53
C GLY A 124 -1.31 3.22 -10.14
N SER A 125 -2.10 2.15 -10.08
CA SER A 125 -1.63 0.77 -9.92
C SER A 125 -2.15 -0.04 -11.09
N PHE A 126 -1.35 -0.14 -12.15
CA PHE A 126 -1.79 -0.62 -13.46
C PHE A 126 -1.01 -1.85 -13.95
N GLY A 127 -0.30 -2.54 -13.05
CA GLY A 127 0.51 -3.71 -13.37
C GLY A 127 1.86 -3.37 -13.96
N ILE A 128 2.38 -4.25 -14.81
CA ILE A 128 3.66 -4.12 -15.52
C ILE A 128 3.42 -3.27 -16.76
N LEU A 129 4.03 -2.07 -16.78
CA LEU A 129 3.96 -1.14 -17.90
C LEU A 129 5.37 -0.87 -18.45
N ASP A 130 5.44 -0.55 -19.74
CA ASP A 130 6.66 -0.05 -20.36
C ASP A 130 6.79 1.47 -20.21
N SER A 131 7.94 2.00 -20.63
CA SER A 131 8.24 3.43 -20.52
C SER A 131 7.31 4.30 -21.35
N THR A 132 6.80 3.79 -22.48
CA THR A 132 5.83 4.52 -23.32
C THR A 132 4.53 4.74 -22.56
N ALA A 133 3.94 3.66 -22.02
CA ALA A 133 2.72 3.73 -21.24
C ALA A 133 2.87 4.59 -19.98
N LEU A 134 3.99 4.44 -19.25
CA LEU A 134 4.30 5.27 -18.09
C LEU A 134 4.45 6.75 -18.46
N GLY A 135 5.10 7.06 -19.58
CA GLY A 135 5.27 8.41 -20.10
C GLY A 135 3.94 9.07 -20.48
N THR A 136 3.03 8.33 -21.12
CA THR A 136 1.67 8.81 -21.43
C THR A 136 0.92 9.17 -20.15
N LEU A 137 0.91 8.29 -19.15
CA LEU A 137 0.24 8.54 -17.88
C LEU A 137 0.88 9.70 -17.09
N LYS A 138 2.21 9.81 -17.10
CA LYS A 138 2.94 10.92 -16.47
C LYS A 138 2.55 12.25 -17.11
N SER A 139 2.47 12.29 -18.44
CA SER A 139 2.10 13.50 -19.20
C SER A 139 0.67 13.95 -18.90
N ALA A 140 -0.25 13.00 -18.74
CA ALA A 140 -1.62 13.25 -18.26
C ALA A 140 -1.67 13.75 -16.81
N GLY A 141 -0.59 13.58 -16.06
CA GLY A 141 -0.45 14.07 -14.69
C GLY A 141 -0.51 13.01 -13.61
N LEU A 142 -0.29 11.75 -13.95
CA LEU A 142 -0.03 10.73 -12.94
C LEU A 142 1.20 11.17 -12.14
N SER A 143 1.04 11.31 -10.83
CA SER A 143 2.12 11.80 -9.97
C SER A 143 2.87 10.68 -9.27
N ARG A 144 2.25 9.50 -9.13
CA ARG A 144 2.83 8.35 -8.45
C ARG A 144 2.40 7.03 -9.09
N TYR A 145 3.35 6.13 -9.26
CA TYR A 145 3.09 4.76 -9.69
C TYR A 145 3.17 3.81 -8.50
N HIS A 146 2.15 2.98 -8.34
CA HIS A 146 2.13 1.93 -7.33
C HIS A 146 2.48 0.59 -7.96
N HIS A 147 3.51 -0.05 -7.43
CA HIS A 147 3.95 -1.37 -7.89
C HIS A 147 4.67 -2.09 -6.75
N ASN A 148 3.98 -2.93 -6.01
CA ASN A 148 4.59 -3.73 -4.94
C ASN A 148 5.71 -4.64 -5.49
N ILE A 149 6.54 -5.18 -4.62
CA ILE A 149 7.34 -6.38 -4.91
C ILE A 149 6.71 -7.66 -4.28
N GLU A 150 5.61 -7.47 -3.56
CA GLU A 150 4.76 -8.45 -2.87
C GLU A 150 5.42 -9.15 -1.68
N THR A 151 6.64 -9.65 -1.84
CA THR A 151 7.38 -10.41 -0.81
C THR A 151 8.89 -10.43 -1.15
N SER A 152 9.67 -11.33 -0.55
CA SER A 152 11.08 -11.55 -0.90
C SER A 152 11.22 -12.23 -2.27
N GLU A 153 12.36 -12.02 -2.95
CA GLU A 153 12.67 -12.71 -4.21
C GLU A 153 12.60 -14.23 -4.09
N THR A 154 13.06 -14.77 -2.95
CA THR A 154 13.10 -16.21 -2.67
C THR A 154 11.73 -16.82 -2.39
N PHE A 155 10.79 -16.06 -1.84
CA PHE A 155 9.44 -16.53 -1.53
C PHE A 155 8.45 -16.27 -2.67
N PHE A 156 8.69 -15.24 -3.49
CA PHE A 156 7.85 -14.85 -4.62
C PHE A 156 7.34 -16.02 -5.49
N PRO A 157 8.21 -16.94 -5.99
CA PRO A 157 7.76 -18.02 -6.88
C PRO A 157 6.83 -19.04 -6.19
N LYS A 158 6.68 -19.01 -4.86
CA LYS A 158 5.76 -19.88 -4.13
C LYS A 158 4.32 -19.39 -4.18
N VAL A 159 4.11 -18.10 -4.43
CA VAL A 159 2.79 -17.46 -4.39
C VAL A 159 2.39 -16.83 -5.73
N ILE A 160 3.33 -16.62 -6.64
CA ILE A 160 3.12 -16.03 -7.96
C ILE A 160 4.04 -16.74 -8.95
N SER A 161 3.53 -17.23 -10.07
CA SER A 161 4.33 -17.90 -11.11
C SER A 161 4.20 -17.28 -12.50
N THR A 162 3.14 -16.50 -12.76
CA THR A 162 2.89 -15.94 -14.10
C THR A 162 3.79 -14.77 -14.48
N HIS A 163 4.42 -14.10 -13.52
CA HIS A 163 5.47 -13.08 -13.75
C HIS A 163 6.62 -13.30 -12.78
N SER A 164 7.79 -12.71 -13.09
CA SER A 164 8.98 -12.83 -12.26
C SER A 164 9.11 -11.68 -11.26
N PHE A 165 9.87 -11.90 -10.20
CA PHE A 165 10.29 -10.84 -9.29
C PHE A 165 11.03 -9.72 -10.04
N LYS A 166 11.87 -10.08 -11.02
CA LYS A 166 12.61 -9.14 -11.88
C LYS A 166 11.68 -8.22 -12.68
N ASP A 167 10.52 -8.71 -13.13
CA ASP A 167 9.53 -7.86 -13.83
C ASP A 167 9.03 -6.73 -12.92
N ARG A 168 8.84 -7.02 -11.62
CA ARG A 168 8.43 -6.04 -10.61
C ARG A 168 9.50 -4.96 -10.46
N ILE A 169 10.75 -5.38 -10.26
CA ILE A 169 11.91 -4.51 -10.10
C ILE A 169 12.10 -3.62 -11.34
N SER A 170 12.03 -4.21 -12.54
CA SER A 170 12.15 -3.46 -13.80
C SER A 170 11.05 -2.42 -13.96
N THR A 171 9.82 -2.73 -13.58
CA THR A 171 8.70 -1.78 -13.65
C THR A 171 8.89 -0.61 -12.70
N ILE A 172 9.35 -0.87 -11.47
CA ILE A 172 9.69 0.17 -10.49
C ILE A 172 10.78 1.09 -11.05
N GLN A 173 11.86 0.54 -11.60
CA GLN A 173 12.95 1.35 -12.16
C GLN A 173 12.46 2.22 -13.32
N LYS A 174 11.68 1.67 -14.26
CA LYS A 174 11.10 2.45 -15.37
C LYS A 174 10.22 3.59 -14.86
N ALA A 175 9.42 3.36 -13.82
CA ALA A 175 8.60 4.42 -13.24
C ALA A 175 9.45 5.55 -12.64
N LYS A 176 10.53 5.20 -11.93
CA LYS A 176 11.50 6.20 -11.42
C LYS A 176 12.18 6.96 -12.56
N ASP A 177 12.60 6.27 -13.62
CA ASP A 177 13.28 6.87 -14.77
C ASP A 177 12.37 7.88 -15.50
N MET A 178 11.04 7.68 -15.44
CA MET A 178 10.03 8.62 -15.96
C MET A 178 9.72 9.78 -14.99
N GLY A 179 10.41 9.87 -13.85
CA GLY A 179 10.21 10.90 -12.84
C GLY A 179 8.87 10.80 -12.10
N LEU A 180 8.32 9.59 -11.96
CA LEU A 180 7.18 9.33 -11.09
C LEU A 180 7.67 9.05 -9.67
N ASP A 181 6.94 9.54 -8.66
CA ASP A 181 7.05 8.95 -7.32
C ASP A 181 6.72 7.45 -7.42
N VAL A 182 7.38 6.62 -6.62
CA VAL A 182 7.07 5.18 -6.52
C VAL A 182 6.53 4.82 -5.14
N CYS A 183 5.35 4.18 -5.16
CA CYS A 183 4.77 3.50 -4.00
C CYS A 183 4.99 1.99 -4.17
N ALA A 184 5.89 1.40 -3.39
CA ALA A 184 6.18 -0.03 -3.51
C ALA A 184 6.39 -0.66 -2.14
N GLY A 185 5.71 -1.77 -1.91
CA GLY A 185 5.77 -2.53 -0.68
C GLY A 185 5.39 -3.98 -0.93
N GLY A 186 4.58 -4.57 -0.05
CA GLY A 186 4.16 -5.96 -0.20
C GLY A 186 3.02 -6.38 0.71
N ILE A 187 2.89 -7.70 0.87
CA ILE A 187 1.88 -8.36 1.68
C ILE A 187 2.58 -9.22 2.73
N ILE A 188 2.21 -9.03 3.99
CA ILE A 188 2.66 -9.86 5.11
C ILE A 188 1.57 -10.85 5.52
N GLY A 189 1.97 -12.01 6.01
CA GLY A 189 1.07 -13.09 6.42
C GLY A 189 0.64 -14.02 5.28
N ILE A 190 1.36 -14.04 4.17
CA ILE A 190 1.15 -14.96 3.03
C ILE A 190 1.84 -16.32 3.21
N GLY A 191 2.41 -16.57 4.39
CA GLY A 191 3.20 -17.76 4.72
C GLY A 191 4.71 -17.54 4.67
N GLU A 192 5.13 -16.29 4.46
CA GLU A 192 6.52 -15.87 4.44
C GLU A 192 7.14 -15.85 5.86
N SER A 193 8.46 -16.02 5.93
CA SER A 193 9.22 -15.91 7.18
C SER A 193 9.49 -14.46 7.59
N ALA A 194 9.94 -14.24 8.83
CA ALA A 194 10.41 -12.92 9.26
C ALA A 194 11.61 -12.44 8.41
N GLU A 195 12.49 -13.37 8.02
CA GLU A 195 13.63 -13.13 7.14
C GLU A 195 13.18 -12.70 5.74
N ASP A 196 12.10 -13.27 5.21
CA ASP A 196 11.52 -12.84 3.93
C ASP A 196 11.01 -11.39 4.01
N ARG A 197 10.36 -11.01 5.11
CA ARG A 197 9.91 -9.63 5.33
C ARG A 197 11.07 -8.64 5.42
N VAL A 198 12.16 -9.02 6.09
CA VAL A 198 13.39 -8.21 6.12
C VAL A 198 14.04 -8.11 4.74
N SER A 199 14.10 -9.21 4.00
CA SER A 199 14.63 -9.25 2.63
C SER A 199 13.83 -8.31 1.71
N MET A 200 12.50 -8.33 1.82
CA MET A 200 11.60 -7.41 1.14
C MET A 200 11.93 -5.95 1.50
N ALA A 201 12.05 -5.63 2.80
CA ALA A 201 12.37 -4.27 3.26
C ALA A 201 13.73 -3.78 2.71
N LEU A 202 14.77 -4.62 2.76
CA LEU A 202 16.09 -4.26 2.25
C LEU A 202 16.09 -4.06 0.73
N THR A 203 15.32 -4.87 0.00
CA THR A 203 15.14 -4.71 -1.45
C THR A 203 14.43 -3.38 -1.77
N LEU A 204 13.35 -3.07 -1.06
CA LEU A 204 12.66 -1.79 -1.24
C LEU A 204 13.57 -0.60 -0.92
N SER A 205 14.47 -0.73 0.06
CA SER A 205 15.42 0.31 0.40
C SER A 205 16.48 0.52 -0.68
N SER A 206 16.95 -0.54 -1.36
CA SER A 206 17.89 -0.39 -2.47
C SER A 206 17.24 0.19 -3.73
N LEU A 207 15.92 0.08 -3.85
CA LEU A 207 15.14 0.72 -4.92
C LEU A 207 14.82 2.20 -4.63
N GLU A 208 15.11 2.70 -3.42
CA GLU A 208 14.84 4.08 -2.97
C GLU A 208 13.41 4.53 -3.26
N VAL A 209 12.42 3.77 -2.80
CA VAL A 209 11.00 4.05 -3.03
C VAL A 209 10.50 5.18 -2.11
N ASP A 210 9.48 5.93 -2.55
CA ASP A 210 8.99 7.13 -1.86
C ASP A 210 7.93 6.84 -0.79
N SER A 211 7.21 5.72 -0.91
CA SER A 211 6.17 5.31 0.03
C SER A 211 6.07 3.79 0.09
N ILE A 212 5.93 3.25 1.30
CA ILE A 212 6.00 1.81 1.55
C ILE A 212 4.65 1.31 2.07
N PRO A 213 3.78 0.76 1.21
CA PRO A 213 2.54 0.12 1.62
C PRO A 213 2.79 -1.29 2.17
N LEU A 214 2.28 -1.56 3.37
CA LEU A 214 2.19 -2.89 3.95
C LEU A 214 0.73 -3.31 3.97
N ASN A 215 0.42 -4.32 3.16
CA ASN A 215 -0.85 -5.03 3.22
C ASN A 215 -0.67 -6.23 4.15
N ILE A 216 -1.73 -6.57 4.87
CA ILE A 216 -1.82 -7.78 5.67
C ILE A 216 -2.78 -8.72 4.93
N LEU A 217 -2.42 -9.99 4.80
CA LEU A 217 -3.24 -10.95 4.07
C LEU A 217 -4.67 -10.96 4.62
N ILE A 218 -5.63 -10.80 3.71
CA ILE A 218 -7.03 -11.12 3.94
C ILE A 218 -7.31 -12.45 3.24
N PRO A 219 -7.50 -13.57 3.97
CA PRO A 219 -7.83 -14.84 3.35
C PRO A 219 -9.19 -14.74 2.63
N ILE A 220 -9.18 -14.92 1.31
CA ILE A 220 -10.38 -14.79 0.47
C ILE A 220 -10.78 -16.16 -0.04
N LYS A 221 -12.03 -16.56 0.22
CA LYS A 221 -12.60 -17.82 -0.26
C LYS A 221 -12.38 -18.00 -1.76
N GLY A 222 -11.89 -19.17 -2.14
CA GLY A 222 -11.60 -19.54 -3.53
C GLY A 222 -10.19 -19.24 -4.00
N THR A 223 -9.42 -18.43 -3.26
CA THR A 223 -7.98 -18.25 -3.51
C THR A 223 -7.18 -19.40 -2.87
N PRO A 224 -5.97 -19.73 -3.36
CA PRO A 224 -5.11 -20.72 -2.72
C PRO A 224 -4.78 -20.42 -1.25
N LEU A 225 -4.73 -19.14 -0.87
CA LEU A 225 -4.46 -18.71 0.50
C LEU A 225 -5.73 -18.52 1.35
N ALA A 226 -6.88 -19.03 0.91
CA ALA A 226 -8.16 -18.92 1.64
C ALA A 226 -8.12 -19.52 3.05
N SER A 227 -7.30 -20.56 3.26
CA SER A 227 -7.16 -21.27 4.55
C SER A 227 -5.90 -20.84 5.31
N GLN A 228 -5.19 -19.81 4.86
CA GLN A 228 -4.01 -19.31 5.54
C GLN A 228 -4.43 -18.74 6.90
N ALA A 229 -3.75 -19.17 7.96
CA ALA A 229 -4.02 -18.66 9.30
C ALA A 229 -3.71 -17.15 9.38
N PRO A 230 -4.53 -16.35 10.06
CA PRO A 230 -4.23 -14.95 10.31
C PRO A 230 -2.87 -14.78 10.99
N MET A 231 -2.10 -13.81 10.51
CA MET A 231 -0.82 -13.46 11.12
C MET A 231 -1.05 -12.87 12.51
N ALA A 232 -0.23 -13.26 13.49
CA ALA A 232 -0.33 -12.75 14.85
C ALA A 232 -0.13 -11.23 14.89
N VAL A 233 -0.89 -10.54 15.73
CA VAL A 233 -0.78 -9.09 15.95
C VAL A 233 0.65 -8.68 16.30
N GLU A 234 1.33 -9.46 17.16
CA GLU A 234 2.73 -9.22 17.51
C GLU A 234 3.63 -9.16 16.28
N GLU A 235 3.51 -10.13 15.38
CA GLU A 235 4.34 -10.24 14.17
C GLU A 235 4.05 -9.11 13.17
N ILE A 236 2.80 -8.65 13.09
CA ILE A 236 2.41 -7.51 12.26
C ILE A 236 3.07 -6.24 12.79
N LEU A 237 2.95 -5.97 14.10
CA LEU A 237 3.52 -4.77 14.73
C LEU A 237 5.05 -4.78 14.67
N ARG A 238 5.67 -5.94 14.91
CA ARG A 238 7.12 -6.14 14.74
C ARG A 238 7.56 -5.81 13.31
N SER A 239 6.80 -6.27 12.31
CA SER A 239 7.10 -5.96 10.91
C SER A 239 7.03 -4.46 10.64
N ILE A 240 5.98 -3.78 11.11
CA ILE A 240 5.85 -2.31 10.95
C ILE A 240 7.02 -1.57 11.62
N ALA A 241 7.41 -1.98 12.83
CA ALA A 241 8.52 -1.38 13.56
C ALA A 241 9.86 -1.55 12.85
N ILE A 242 10.16 -2.75 12.34
CA ILE A 242 11.37 -3.00 11.55
C ILE A 242 11.37 -2.16 10.27
N PHE A 243 10.23 -2.07 9.58
CA PHE A 243 10.11 -1.22 8.40
C PHE A 243 10.36 0.25 8.73
N ARG A 244 9.80 0.80 9.81
CA ARG A 244 10.09 2.18 10.23
C ARG A 244 11.58 2.39 10.50
N LEU A 245 12.25 1.46 11.19
CA LEU A 245 13.68 1.58 11.47
C LEU A 245 14.53 1.54 10.19
N ILE A 246 14.14 0.74 9.19
CA ILE A 246 14.82 0.71 7.88
C ILE A 246 14.53 1.98 7.06
N PHE A 247 13.32 2.53 7.18
CA PHE A 247 12.82 3.68 6.43
C PHE A 247 12.43 4.86 7.35
N PRO A 248 13.40 5.50 8.03
CA PRO A 248 13.11 6.51 9.04
C PRO A 248 12.34 7.71 8.45
N ASP A 249 12.68 8.13 7.23
CA ASP A 249 12.18 9.34 6.57
C ASP A 249 11.00 9.11 5.60
N LYS A 250 10.56 7.85 5.41
CA LYS A 250 9.50 7.52 4.43
C LYS A 250 8.15 7.32 5.07
N ALA A 251 7.09 7.45 4.27
CA ALA A 251 5.74 7.11 4.69
C ALA A 251 5.54 5.59 4.71
N ILE A 252 5.24 5.02 5.89
CA ILE A 252 4.87 3.61 6.07
C ILE A 252 3.36 3.53 6.13
N ARG A 253 2.76 2.90 5.10
CA ARG A 253 1.32 2.90 4.86
C ARG A 253 0.70 1.55 5.19
N ILE A 254 -0.12 1.48 6.23
CA ILE A 254 -0.95 0.28 6.45
C ILE A 254 -2.15 0.30 5.49
N ALA A 255 -2.31 -0.79 4.75
CA ALA A 255 -3.28 -0.90 3.66
C ALA A 255 -4.27 -2.05 3.95
N GLY A 256 -4.49 -2.93 2.97
CA GLY A 256 -5.43 -4.05 3.10
C GLY A 256 -5.21 -4.85 4.38
N GLY A 257 -6.31 -5.24 5.04
CA GLY A 257 -6.30 -6.22 6.14
C GLY A 257 -6.05 -5.66 7.53
N ARG A 258 -5.75 -4.37 7.68
CA ARG A 258 -5.52 -3.77 9.01
C ARG A 258 -6.71 -3.93 9.96
N GLU A 259 -7.95 -3.89 9.47
CA GLU A 259 -9.14 -3.99 10.32
C GLU A 259 -9.28 -5.39 10.91
N SER A 260 -9.21 -6.42 10.04
CA SER A 260 -9.39 -7.81 10.45
C SER A 260 -8.18 -8.36 11.20
N ALA A 261 -6.97 -7.91 10.86
CA ALA A 261 -5.75 -8.49 11.42
C ALA A 261 -5.26 -7.78 12.69
N LEU A 262 -5.48 -6.47 12.82
CA LEU A 262 -5.09 -5.73 14.04
C LEU A 262 -6.23 -5.58 15.04
N MET A 263 -7.49 -5.63 14.60
CA MET A 263 -8.66 -5.51 15.49
C MET A 263 -8.52 -4.29 16.42
N ASP A 264 -8.56 -4.49 17.74
CA ASP A 264 -8.43 -3.45 18.76
C ASP A 264 -7.03 -2.82 18.82
N PHE A 265 -6.01 -3.50 18.26
CA PHE A 265 -4.61 -3.05 18.25
C PHE A 265 -4.26 -2.14 17.07
N GLN A 266 -5.24 -1.71 16.28
CA GLN A 266 -4.97 -0.89 15.09
C GLN A 266 -4.26 0.44 15.43
N GLY A 267 -4.56 1.04 16.59
CA GLY A 267 -3.84 2.22 17.07
C GLY A 267 -2.34 1.94 17.30
N LEU A 268 -2.00 0.74 17.76
CA LEU A 268 -0.63 0.33 18.08
C LEU A 268 0.25 0.21 16.83
N ALA A 269 -0.34 0.06 15.63
CA ALA A 269 0.41 0.11 14.37
C ALA A 269 1.08 1.48 14.15
N PHE A 270 0.44 2.57 14.59
CA PHE A 270 0.99 3.92 14.49
C PHE A 270 2.08 4.19 15.54
N TRP A 271 1.98 3.54 16.70
CA TRP A 271 3.06 3.51 17.69
C TRP A 271 4.24 2.68 17.19
N ALA A 272 3.99 1.58 16.48
CA ALA A 272 5.02 0.80 15.80
C ALA A 272 5.66 1.55 14.61
N GLY A 273 5.24 2.78 14.30
CA GLY A 273 5.89 3.63 13.33
C GLY A 273 5.18 3.77 11.99
N ALA A 274 3.99 3.19 11.78
CA ALA A 274 3.15 3.58 10.65
C ALA A 274 2.74 5.06 10.77
N ASP A 275 2.64 5.75 9.63
CA ASP A 275 2.24 7.16 9.57
C ASP A 275 1.39 7.47 8.33
N ALA A 276 0.85 6.43 7.73
CA ALA A 276 -0.02 6.54 6.57
C ALA A 276 -1.01 5.36 6.53
N MET A 277 -2.16 5.56 5.91
CA MET A 277 -3.10 4.45 5.68
C MET A 277 -3.99 4.63 4.45
N LEU A 278 -4.61 3.53 4.01
CA LEU A 278 -5.76 3.57 3.10
C LEU A 278 -7.06 3.75 3.88
N ILE A 279 -7.98 4.56 3.36
CA ILE A 279 -9.32 4.80 3.90
C ILE A 279 -10.39 4.56 2.83
N GLY A 280 -11.63 4.30 3.26
CA GLY A 280 -12.77 4.17 2.33
C GLY A 280 -12.88 2.82 1.61
N GLY A 281 -12.09 1.83 2.03
CA GLY A 281 -12.15 0.43 1.56
C GLY A 281 -11.04 0.01 0.60
N TYR A 282 -11.12 -1.25 0.15
CA TYR A 282 -10.15 -1.90 -0.72
C TYR A 282 -10.79 -2.34 -2.05
N LEU A 283 -10.03 -3.04 -2.89
CA LEU A 283 -10.46 -3.40 -4.25
C LEU A 283 -11.66 -4.34 -4.30
N THR A 284 -11.67 -5.35 -3.41
CA THR A 284 -12.65 -6.44 -3.38
C THR A 284 -13.17 -6.73 -1.97
N VAL A 285 -12.69 -5.98 -0.98
CA VAL A 285 -13.05 -6.14 0.43
C VAL A 285 -13.37 -4.76 0.99
N SER A 286 -14.45 -4.67 1.75
CA SER A 286 -14.82 -3.44 2.44
C SER A 286 -13.83 -3.13 3.55
N GLY A 287 -13.47 -1.86 3.70
CA GLY A 287 -12.82 -1.36 4.90
C GLY A 287 -13.86 -0.91 5.92
N ARG A 288 -13.40 -0.33 7.03
CA ARG A 288 -14.30 0.34 7.97
C ARG A 288 -14.75 1.73 7.45
N PRO A 289 -15.82 2.32 8.02
CA PRO A 289 -16.27 3.66 7.67
C PRO A 289 -15.16 4.73 7.80
N VAL A 290 -15.16 5.69 6.87
CA VAL A 290 -14.12 6.74 6.79
C VAL A 290 -14.10 7.64 8.03
N ASP A 291 -15.25 7.91 8.64
CA ASP A 291 -15.35 8.72 9.85
C ASP A 291 -14.67 8.05 11.06
N HIS A 292 -14.70 6.72 11.15
CA HIS A 292 -13.93 5.96 12.15
C HIS A 292 -12.42 6.12 11.90
N ASP A 293 -12.00 6.12 10.64
CA ASP A 293 -10.61 6.38 10.27
C ASP A 293 -10.16 7.80 10.63
N LEU A 294 -10.95 8.80 10.29
CA LEU A 294 -10.64 10.19 10.63
C LEU A 294 -10.61 10.43 12.14
N ARG A 295 -11.48 9.74 12.90
CA ARG A 295 -11.40 9.73 14.36
C ARG A 295 -10.06 9.14 14.83
N LEU A 296 -9.68 7.96 14.35
CA LEU A 296 -8.40 7.34 14.73
C LEU A 296 -7.21 8.25 14.43
N VAL A 297 -7.19 8.90 13.26
CA VAL A 297 -6.12 9.85 12.88
C VAL A 297 -6.02 11.00 13.88
N ARG A 298 -7.15 11.61 14.26
CA ARG A 298 -7.16 12.71 15.24
C ARG A 298 -6.60 12.25 16.59
N GLU A 299 -7.05 11.10 17.09
CA GLU A 299 -6.56 10.56 18.36
C GLU A 299 -5.05 10.25 18.30
N VAL A 300 -4.59 9.59 17.23
CA VAL A 300 -3.15 9.28 17.04
C VAL A 300 -2.31 10.55 16.99
N LYS A 301 -2.74 11.57 16.23
CA LYS A 301 -2.03 12.85 16.16
C LYS A 301 -1.99 13.55 17.52
N ARG A 302 -3.11 13.58 18.24
CA ARG A 302 -3.18 14.15 19.59
C ARG A 302 -2.26 13.44 20.58
N LEU A 303 -2.03 12.13 20.40
CA LEU A 303 -1.10 11.37 21.24
C LEU A 303 0.38 11.60 20.89
N TRP A 304 0.68 11.90 19.63
CA TRP A 304 2.05 12.26 19.22
C TRP A 304 2.40 13.70 19.59
N GLN A 305 1.42 14.58 19.55
CA GLN A 305 1.54 15.95 20.01
C GLN A 305 1.46 15.95 21.54
N GLY A 306 2.36 16.65 22.23
CA GLY A 306 2.17 16.89 23.67
C GLY A 306 0.85 17.63 23.91
N CYS A 307 0.32 17.63 25.12
CA CYS A 307 -0.79 18.52 25.46
C CYS A 307 -0.33 19.98 25.25
N SER A 308 -0.76 20.61 24.17
CA SER A 308 -0.73 22.07 24.06
C SER A 308 -1.67 22.61 25.13
N SER A 309 -1.14 23.43 26.03
CA SER A 309 -1.83 24.02 27.18
C SER A 309 -2.89 25.08 26.80
N GLU A 310 -3.41 25.07 25.57
CA GLU A 310 -4.25 26.16 25.06
C GLU A 310 -5.70 25.77 24.71
N GLU A 311 -6.10 24.50 24.86
CA GLU A 311 -7.50 24.08 24.61
C GLU A 311 -8.35 23.86 25.88
N ASN A 312 -7.89 24.34 27.05
CA ASN A 312 -8.68 24.36 28.29
C ASN A 312 -8.75 25.79 28.88
N ALA A 313 -9.20 26.77 28.08
CA ALA A 313 -9.64 28.08 28.56
C ALA A 313 -10.95 28.49 27.86
#